data_AF-S6D9K6-F1
#
_entry.id   AF-S6D9K6-F1
#
_cell.length_a   1.000
_cell.length_b   1.000
_cell.length_c   1.000
_cell.angle_alpha   90.00
_cell.angle_beta   90.00
_cell.angle_gamma   90.00
#
_symmetry.space_group_name_H-M   'P 1'
#
loop_
_entity.id
_entity.type
_entity.pdbx_description
1 polymer ?
#
loop_
_entity_poly.entity_id
_entity_poly.type
_entity_poly.pdbx_seq_one_letter_code
_entity_poly.pdbx_strand_id
1 'polypeptide(L)'
;MGWSGNCVFFDNFDHENIFHCLCCDESNDSLQTMQMLVNNVNSYLLRQYNSCGQQCVHIVASRDTPEAQRKFEFLIRWGADVNSKNKCCGVTPLHIAALTKNYRLANLICQQPGRALDICNVDQKIPWRIAYKLEDRNMMWLLRVHGAQCEVSDVEVDDKI
;
A
#
# COMPACT_ATOMS: atom_id res chain seq x y z
N MET A 1 -11.61 -42.78 -10.78
CA MET A 1 -10.17 -43.05 -11.00
C MET A 1 -9.72 -42.04 -12.04
N GLY A 2 -8.95 -41.00 -11.78
CA GLY A 2 -7.97 -40.73 -10.74
C GLY A 2 -6.83 -40.04 -11.46
N TRP A 3 -6.97 -38.74 -11.75
CA TRP A 3 -5.89 -37.92 -12.31
C TRP A 3 -5.48 -36.90 -11.26
N SER A 4 -4.53 -37.33 -10.44
CA SER A 4 -3.64 -36.49 -9.65
C SER A 4 -2.64 -35.84 -10.60
N GLY A 5 -2.91 -34.59 -10.96
CA GLY A 5 -1.97 -33.73 -11.67
C GLY A 5 -1.83 -32.43 -10.88
N ASN A 6 -0.65 -32.23 -10.29
CA ASN A 6 -0.24 -30.97 -9.69
C ASN A 6 -0.56 -29.81 -10.63
N CYS A 7 -1.49 -28.93 -10.26
CA CYS A 7 -1.62 -27.62 -10.87
C CYS A 7 -0.44 -26.75 -10.39
N VAL A 8 0.76 -27.02 -10.91
CA VAL A 8 1.81 -26.02 -10.91
C VAL A 8 1.47 -25.07 -12.05
N PHE A 9 1.16 -23.84 -11.66
CA PHE A 9 1.06 -22.64 -12.49
C PHE A 9 2.00 -22.68 -13.69
N PHE A 10 1.51 -22.33 -14.88
CA PHE A 10 2.12 -21.40 -15.84
C PHE A 10 1.35 -21.49 -17.16
N ASP A 11 0.66 -20.40 -17.55
CA ASP A 11 0.88 -19.79 -18.86
C ASP A 11 0.20 -18.41 -19.03
N ASN A 12 1.08 -17.41 -19.17
CA ASN A 12 1.03 -16.20 -20.00
C ASN A 12 0.09 -15.01 -19.69
N PHE A 13 0.77 -13.86 -19.48
CA PHE A 13 0.32 -12.49 -19.18
C PHE A 13 -0.18 -12.26 -17.75
N ASP A 14 0.74 -12.04 -16.82
CA ASP A 14 0.77 -10.86 -15.93
C ASP A 14 1.72 -11.11 -14.75
N HIS A 15 2.43 -10.09 -14.30
CA HIS A 15 3.32 -10.17 -13.13
C HIS A 15 2.55 -10.36 -11.80
N GLU A 16 1.30 -10.84 -11.86
CA GLU A 16 0.47 -11.15 -10.70
C GLU A 16 0.88 -12.47 -10.06
N ASN A 17 1.12 -12.43 -8.75
CA ASN A 17 1.30 -13.62 -7.95
C ASN A 17 0.03 -13.85 -7.12
N ILE A 18 -0.06 -15.03 -6.51
CA ILE A 18 -1.25 -15.43 -5.73
C ILE A 18 -1.64 -14.41 -4.65
N PHE A 19 -0.67 -13.72 -4.03
CA PHE A 19 -0.96 -12.72 -3.00
C PHE A 19 -1.51 -11.42 -3.59
N HIS A 20 -1.16 -11.05 -4.83
CA HIS A 20 -1.82 -9.94 -5.53
C HIS A 20 -3.31 -10.24 -5.71
N CYS A 21 -3.65 -11.43 -6.23
CA CYS A 21 -5.03 -11.83 -6.45
C CYS A 21 -5.83 -11.90 -5.13
N LEU A 22 -5.24 -12.48 -4.07
CA LEU A 22 -5.88 -12.56 -2.75
C LEU A 22 -6.05 -11.18 -2.09
N CYS A 23 -5.15 -10.22 -2.35
CA CYS A 23 -5.32 -8.84 -1.93
C CYS A 23 -6.44 -8.11 -2.70
N CYS A 24 -6.68 -8.50 -3.95
CA CYS A 24 -7.78 -7.99 -4.78
C CYS A 24 -9.15 -8.62 -4.43
N ASP A 25 -9.18 -9.77 -3.78
CA ASP A 25 -10.43 -10.38 -3.31
C ASP A 25 -10.96 -9.67 -2.06
N GLU A 26 -12.28 -9.56 -1.87
CA GLU A 26 -12.93 -9.06 -0.65
C GLU A 26 -13.72 -10.14 0.09
N SER A 27 -13.59 -11.40 -0.32
CA SER A 27 -14.15 -12.53 0.40
C SER A 27 -13.43 -12.74 1.73
N ASN A 28 -14.18 -13.02 2.81
CA ASN A 28 -13.59 -13.30 4.13
C ASN A 28 -12.56 -14.46 4.10
N ASP A 29 -12.68 -15.39 3.15
CA ASP A 29 -11.83 -16.57 3.01
C ASP A 29 -10.45 -16.22 2.44
N SER A 30 -10.33 -15.10 1.74
CA SER A 30 -9.09 -14.69 1.10
C SER A 30 -7.99 -14.39 2.12
N LEU A 31 -8.30 -13.71 3.23
CA LEU A 31 -7.33 -13.49 4.31
C LEU A 31 -6.90 -14.82 4.94
N GLN A 32 -7.84 -15.72 5.23
CA GLN A 32 -7.52 -17.04 5.79
C GLN A 32 -6.61 -17.84 4.85
N THR A 33 -6.88 -17.78 3.55
CA THR A 33 -6.04 -18.42 2.52
C THR A 33 -4.64 -17.80 2.49
N MET A 34 -4.51 -16.48 2.57
CA MET A 34 -3.20 -15.82 2.67
C MET A 34 -2.42 -16.28 3.91
N GLN A 35 -3.08 -16.39 5.06
CA GLN A 35 -2.47 -16.85 6.32
C GLN A 35 -1.94 -18.28 6.21
N MET A 36 -2.65 -19.17 5.51
CA MET A 36 -2.22 -20.56 5.32
C MET A 36 -1.05 -20.69 4.36
N LEU A 37 -0.96 -19.81 3.36
CA LEU A 37 0.05 -19.89 2.31
C LEU A 37 1.36 -19.23 2.72
N VAL A 38 1.33 -18.12 3.45
CA VAL A 38 2.51 -17.31 3.75
C VAL A 38 3.48 -18.04 4.68
N ASN A 39 4.75 -18.08 4.27
CA ASN A 39 5.83 -18.69 5.03
C ASN A 39 7.18 -18.06 4.63
N ASN A 40 8.26 -18.46 5.30
CA ASN A 40 9.60 -17.91 5.07
C ASN A 40 10.14 -18.16 3.66
N VAL A 41 9.63 -19.17 2.95
CA VAL A 41 10.07 -19.50 1.59
C VAL A 41 9.41 -18.57 0.58
N ASN A 42 8.16 -18.14 0.79
CA ASN A 42 7.39 -17.37 -0.20
C ASN A 42 7.04 -15.94 0.23
N SER A 43 7.47 -15.48 1.41
CA SER A 43 7.22 -14.10 1.90
C SER A 43 7.77 -13.02 0.97
N TYR A 44 8.79 -13.33 0.17
CA TYR A 44 9.34 -12.42 -0.84
C TYR A 44 8.31 -12.01 -1.91
N LEU A 45 7.27 -12.83 -2.15
CA LEU A 45 6.20 -12.54 -3.11
C LEU A 45 5.40 -11.30 -2.70
N LEU A 46 5.31 -10.98 -1.41
CA LEU A 46 4.59 -9.78 -0.91
C LEU A 46 5.23 -8.47 -1.36
N ARG A 47 6.52 -8.51 -1.75
CA ARG A 47 7.30 -7.36 -2.20
C ARG A 47 7.46 -7.29 -3.72
N GLN A 48 6.93 -8.28 -4.44
CA GLN A 48 6.92 -8.23 -5.89
C GLN A 48 5.92 -7.19 -6.38
N TYR A 49 6.15 -6.70 -7.59
CA TYR A 49 5.26 -5.77 -8.25
C TYR A 49 4.42 -6.52 -9.29
N ASN A 50 3.12 -6.28 -9.30
CA ASN A 50 2.23 -6.73 -10.37
C ASN A 50 2.45 -5.93 -11.67
N SER A 51 1.67 -6.26 -12.71
CA SER A 51 1.70 -5.58 -14.01
C SER A 51 1.39 -4.08 -13.92
N CYS A 52 0.56 -3.67 -12.94
CA CYS A 52 0.28 -2.26 -12.63
C CYS A 52 1.39 -1.58 -11.81
N GLY A 53 2.51 -2.26 -11.55
CA GLY A 53 3.61 -1.71 -10.77
C GLY A 53 3.28 -1.52 -9.29
N GLN A 54 2.38 -2.34 -8.73
CA GLN A 54 1.93 -2.30 -7.35
C GLN A 54 2.37 -3.56 -6.59
N GLN A 55 2.84 -3.39 -5.35
CA GLN A 55 2.94 -4.48 -4.38
C GLN A 55 1.59 -4.70 -3.67
N CYS A 56 1.44 -5.83 -2.96
CA CYS A 56 0.26 -6.16 -2.14
C CYS A 56 -0.21 -5.00 -1.24
N VAL A 57 0.72 -4.28 -0.60
CA VAL A 57 0.38 -3.14 0.27
C VAL A 57 -0.34 -2.00 -0.46
N HIS A 58 -0.04 -1.77 -1.74
CA HIS A 58 -0.68 -0.73 -2.54
C HIS A 58 -2.09 -1.13 -2.96
N ILE A 59 -2.25 -2.41 -3.36
CA ILE A 59 -3.54 -2.98 -3.75
C ILE A 59 -4.51 -2.83 -2.58
N VAL A 60 -4.10 -3.29 -1.40
CA VAL A 60 -4.90 -3.21 -0.17
C VAL A 60 -5.13 -1.76 0.25
N ALA A 61 -4.11 -0.90 0.20
CA ALA A 61 -4.24 0.51 0.58
C ALA A 61 -5.25 1.30 -0.28
N SER A 62 -5.48 0.87 -1.52
CA SER A 62 -6.43 1.53 -2.43
C SER A 62 -7.90 1.33 -2.03
N ARG A 63 -8.17 0.47 -1.04
CA ARG A 63 -9.52 0.11 -0.60
C ARG A 63 -9.77 0.61 0.81
N ASP A 64 -10.95 1.19 1.03
CA ASP A 64 -11.38 1.62 2.36
C ASP A 64 -12.41 0.65 2.96
N THR A 65 -11.99 -0.61 3.16
CA THR A 65 -12.83 -1.66 3.76
C THR A 65 -12.18 -2.23 5.02
N PRO A 66 -12.97 -2.67 6.03
CA PRO A 66 -12.41 -3.28 7.24
C PRO A 66 -11.54 -4.51 6.95
N GLU A 67 -11.88 -5.25 5.89
CA GLU A 67 -11.12 -6.42 5.44
C GLU A 67 -9.77 -6.03 4.84
N ALA A 68 -9.73 -5.04 3.95
CA ALA A 68 -8.48 -4.49 3.47
C ALA A 68 -7.58 -4.06 4.63
N GLN A 69 -8.15 -3.47 5.68
CA GLN A 69 -7.37 -2.92 6.78
C GLN A 69 -6.74 -4.07 7.59
N ARG A 70 -7.48 -5.16 7.80
CA ARG A 70 -6.94 -6.39 8.39
C ARG A 70 -5.85 -7.01 7.52
N LYS A 71 -6.07 -7.14 6.21
CA LYS A 71 -5.04 -7.65 5.29
C LYS A 71 -3.77 -6.82 5.36
N PHE A 72 -3.90 -5.50 5.42
CA PHE A 72 -2.76 -4.60 5.54
C PHE A 72 -1.94 -4.89 6.81
N GLU A 73 -2.59 -5.03 7.97
CA GLU A 73 -1.91 -5.38 9.23
C GLU A 73 -1.13 -6.70 9.11
N PHE A 74 -1.73 -7.73 8.53
CA PHE A 74 -1.08 -9.02 8.35
C PHE A 74 0.06 -8.97 7.34
N LEU A 75 -0.10 -8.24 6.23
CA LEU A 75 0.96 -8.04 5.24
C LEU A 75 2.21 -7.45 5.88
N ILE A 76 2.07 -6.42 6.73
CA ILE A 76 3.21 -5.82 7.43
C ILE A 76 3.86 -6.84 8.37
N ARG A 77 3.06 -7.62 9.13
CA ARG A 77 3.57 -8.68 10.00
C ARG A 77 4.34 -9.77 9.23
N TRP A 78 3.97 -10.03 7.99
CA TRP A 78 4.65 -10.98 7.12
C TRP A 78 5.82 -10.40 6.33
N GLY A 79 6.19 -9.15 6.62
CA GLY A 79 7.36 -8.51 6.06
C GLY A 79 7.11 -7.79 4.73
N ALA A 80 5.86 -7.48 4.38
CA ALA A 80 5.59 -6.57 3.27
C ALA A 80 6.20 -5.18 3.55
N ASP A 81 6.62 -4.49 2.49
CA ASP A 81 7.30 -3.21 2.62
C ASP A 81 6.28 -2.05 2.65
N VAL A 82 6.02 -1.52 3.84
CA VAL A 82 5.11 -0.38 4.08
C VAL A 82 5.58 0.92 3.41
N ASN A 83 6.87 1.03 3.11
CA ASN A 83 7.51 2.21 2.54
C ASN A 83 7.68 2.10 1.02
N SER A 84 7.30 0.96 0.43
CA SER A 84 7.48 0.72 -0.99
C SER A 84 6.77 1.79 -1.80
N LYS A 85 7.44 2.23 -2.88
CA LYS A 85 6.88 3.11 -3.89
C LYS A 85 6.33 2.24 -5.02
N ASN A 86 5.11 2.52 -5.49
CA ASN A 86 4.62 1.94 -6.72
C ASN A 86 5.45 2.42 -7.92
N LYS A 87 5.43 1.68 -9.02
CA LYS A 87 6.24 2.02 -10.20
C LYS A 87 5.66 3.16 -11.03
N CYS A 88 4.33 3.35 -11.02
CA CYS A 88 3.67 4.32 -11.90
C CYS A 88 3.92 5.77 -11.48
N CYS A 89 3.68 6.09 -10.20
CA CYS A 89 3.73 7.48 -9.71
C CYS A 89 4.67 7.63 -8.52
N GLY A 90 5.38 6.57 -8.12
CA GLY A 90 6.21 6.58 -6.92
C GLY A 90 5.42 6.75 -5.63
N VAL A 91 4.11 6.45 -5.62
CA VAL A 91 3.29 6.64 -4.41
C VAL A 91 3.49 5.47 -3.45
N THR A 92 3.56 5.79 -2.16
CA THR A 92 3.56 4.81 -1.08
C THR A 92 2.14 4.55 -0.57
N PRO A 93 1.90 3.48 0.21
CA PRO A 93 0.61 3.26 0.88
C PRO A 93 0.12 4.48 1.68
N LEU A 94 1.03 5.27 2.27
CA LEU A 94 0.65 6.47 3.03
C LEU A 94 0.17 7.60 2.12
N HIS A 95 0.72 7.74 0.91
CA HIS A 95 0.18 8.69 -0.08
C HIS A 95 -1.24 8.30 -0.49
N ILE A 96 -1.49 7.00 -0.67
CA ILE A 96 -2.82 6.49 -1.02
C ILE A 96 -3.79 6.82 0.12
N ALA A 97 -3.42 6.56 1.38
CA ALA A 97 -4.25 6.90 2.54
C ALA A 97 -4.57 8.40 2.63
N ALA A 98 -3.58 9.27 2.35
CA ALA A 98 -3.79 10.71 2.31
C ALA A 98 -4.71 11.14 1.15
N LEU A 99 -4.57 10.54 -0.03
CA LEU A 99 -5.39 10.83 -1.21
C LEU A 99 -6.85 10.39 -1.03
N THR A 100 -7.07 9.23 -0.40
CA THR A 100 -8.40 8.66 -0.19
C THR A 100 -9.06 9.11 1.11
N LYS A 101 -8.40 9.98 1.89
CA LYS A 101 -8.84 10.42 3.23
C LYS A 101 -9.06 9.25 4.21
N ASN A 102 -8.32 8.15 4.03
CA ASN A 102 -8.41 6.97 4.87
C ASN A 102 -7.56 7.17 6.15
N TYR A 103 -8.13 7.86 7.13
CA TYR A 103 -7.47 8.15 8.40
C TYR A 103 -7.10 6.88 9.19
N ARG A 104 -7.89 5.82 9.05
CA ARG A 104 -7.65 4.56 9.75
C ARG A 104 -6.39 3.89 9.23
N LEU A 105 -6.24 3.79 7.92
CA LEU A 105 -5.04 3.26 7.29
C LEU A 105 -3.82 4.15 7.57
N ALA A 106 -3.97 5.47 7.48
CA ALA A 106 -2.90 6.40 7.81
C ALA A 106 -2.41 6.20 9.26
N ASN A 107 -3.33 6.09 10.22
CA ASN A 107 -2.98 5.83 11.62
C ASN A 107 -2.30 4.48 11.80
N LEU A 108 -2.79 3.42 11.13
CA LEU A 108 -2.19 2.09 11.16
C LEU A 108 -0.74 2.14 10.67
N ILE A 109 -0.48 2.76 9.52
CA ILE A 109 0.86 2.93 8.95
C ILE A 109 1.75 3.72 9.91
N CYS A 110 1.24 4.83 10.46
CA CYS A 110 1.96 5.67 11.42
C CYS A 110 2.27 4.98 12.74
N GLN A 111 1.65 3.83 13.05
CA GLN A 111 1.96 3.06 14.25
C GLN A 111 2.96 1.92 13.99
N GLN A 112 3.27 1.58 12.73
CA GLN A 112 4.16 0.47 12.42
C GLN A 112 5.64 0.78 12.73
N PRO A 113 6.46 -0.21 13.09
CA PRO A 113 7.90 -0.02 13.20
C PRO A 113 8.52 0.22 11.81
N GLY A 114 9.49 1.13 11.73
CA GLY A 114 10.26 1.38 10.50
C GLY A 114 9.51 2.14 9.38
N ARG A 115 8.32 2.71 9.64
CA ARG A 115 7.64 3.56 8.64
C ARG A 115 8.40 4.85 8.38
N ALA A 116 8.41 5.29 7.13
CA ALA A 116 8.92 6.57 6.68
C ALA A 116 7.75 7.44 6.19
N LEU A 117 7.52 8.56 6.87
CA LEU A 117 6.38 9.45 6.61
C LEU A 117 6.67 10.46 5.50
N ASP A 118 7.95 10.72 5.22
CA ASP A 118 8.41 11.82 4.38
C ASP A 118 8.92 11.36 3.01
N ILE A 119 8.51 10.16 2.57
CA ILE A 119 8.86 9.69 1.23
C ILE A 119 8.12 10.55 0.21
N CYS A 120 8.84 11.05 -0.80
CA CYS A 120 8.23 11.77 -1.91
C CYS A 120 7.81 10.84 -3.05
N ASN A 121 6.65 11.11 -3.64
CA ASN A 121 6.23 10.56 -4.92
C ASN A 121 7.01 11.19 -6.11
N VAL A 122 6.66 10.84 -7.35
CA VAL A 122 7.32 11.38 -8.56
C VAL A 122 7.15 12.91 -8.68
N ASP A 123 6.04 13.47 -8.19
CA ASP A 123 5.79 14.92 -8.15
C ASP A 123 6.54 15.64 -7.01
N GLN A 124 7.46 14.95 -6.31
CA GLN A 124 8.16 15.45 -5.13
C GLN A 124 7.22 15.81 -3.97
N LYS A 125 6.01 15.23 -3.92
CA LYS A 125 5.05 15.46 -2.84
C LYS A 125 5.16 14.35 -1.82
N ILE A 126 5.27 14.71 -0.54
CA ILE A 126 5.05 13.81 0.60
C ILE A 126 3.54 13.64 0.91
N PRO A 127 3.12 12.60 1.65
CA PRO A 127 1.71 12.40 2.01
C PRO A 127 1.04 13.61 2.68
N TRP A 128 1.78 14.35 3.52
CA TRP A 128 1.28 15.58 4.15
C TRP A 128 0.93 16.66 3.12
N ARG A 129 1.75 16.84 2.07
CA ARG A 129 1.48 17.80 0.99
C ARG A 129 0.26 17.42 0.15
N ILE A 130 -0.04 16.13 0.00
CA ILE A 130 -1.31 15.67 -0.59
C ILE A 130 -2.48 16.12 0.28
N ALA A 131 -2.43 15.85 1.59
CA ALA A 131 -3.48 16.25 2.52
C ALA A 131 -3.69 17.78 2.53
N TYR A 132 -2.62 18.56 2.48
CA TYR A 132 -2.67 20.03 2.36
C TYR A 132 -3.41 20.48 1.10
N LYS A 133 -3.07 19.94 -0.07
CA LYS A 133 -3.73 20.29 -1.34
C LYS A 133 -5.21 19.90 -1.39
N LEU A 134 -5.60 18.88 -0.62
CA LEU A 134 -6.99 18.43 -0.50
C LEU A 134 -7.76 19.13 0.63
N GLU A 135 -7.13 20.11 1.30
CA GLU A 135 -7.63 20.82 2.48
C GLU A 135 -8.07 19.87 3.62
N ASP A 136 -7.46 18.68 3.69
CA ASP A 136 -7.77 17.67 4.70
C ASP A 136 -7.01 17.94 6.00
N ARG A 137 -7.58 18.83 6.81
CA ARG A 137 -7.02 19.21 8.11
C ARG A 137 -6.85 18.02 9.06
N ASN A 138 -7.70 17.01 8.99
CA ASN A 138 -7.63 15.84 9.87
C ASN A 138 -6.43 14.98 9.50
N MET A 139 -6.23 14.70 8.22
CA MET A 139 -5.07 13.95 7.75
C MET A 139 -3.77 14.72 8.01
N MET A 140 -3.76 16.03 7.77
CA MET A 140 -2.62 16.89 8.08
C MET A 140 -2.26 16.85 9.57
N TRP A 141 -3.27 16.94 10.45
CA TRP A 141 -3.07 16.86 11.90
C TRP A 141 -2.54 15.49 12.31
N LEU A 142 -3.12 14.40 11.80
CA LEU A 142 -2.70 13.04 12.08
C LEU A 142 -1.22 12.82 11.72
N LEU A 143 -0.83 13.17 10.49
CA LEU A 143 0.55 13.03 10.03
C LEU A 143 1.52 13.87 10.85
N ARG A 144 1.14 15.10 11.22
CA ARG A 144 1.96 16.00 12.02
C ARG A 144 2.18 15.47 13.44
N VAL A 145 1.15 14.95 14.10
CA VAL A 145 1.26 14.37 15.45
C VAL A 145 2.20 13.16 15.46
N HIS A 146 2.24 12.40 14.35
CA HIS A 146 3.14 11.27 14.17
C HIS A 146 4.55 11.63 13.68
N GLY A 147 4.85 12.94 13.52
CA GLY A 147 6.19 13.45 13.22
C GLY A 147 6.52 13.61 11.74
N ALA A 148 5.54 13.61 10.85
CA ALA A 148 5.78 13.91 9.43
C ALA A 148 6.28 15.35 9.26
N GLN A 149 7.21 15.55 8.32
CA GLN A 149 7.67 16.87 7.93
C GLN A 149 6.52 17.65 7.29
N CYS A 150 6.35 18.88 7.73
CA CYS A 150 5.35 19.80 7.19
C CYS A 150 6.01 20.88 6.33
N GLU A 151 7.16 20.61 5.68
CA GLU A 151 7.92 21.67 4.99
C GLU A 151 7.00 22.46 4.08
N VAL A 152 6.69 23.70 4.48
CA VAL A 152 5.93 24.71 3.73
C VAL A 152 6.97 25.61 3.06
N SER A 153 7.76 25.07 2.14
CA SER A 153 8.35 25.95 1.15
C SER A 153 7.25 26.23 0.13
N ASP A 154 6.59 27.38 0.32
CA ASP A 154 5.75 27.99 -0.69
C ASP A 154 6.68 28.45 -1.82
N VAL A 155 7.00 27.52 -2.72
CA VAL A 155 7.27 27.89 -4.10
C VAL A 155 6.01 27.52 -4.85
N GLU A 156 5.02 28.41 -4.72
CA GLU A 156 4.02 28.58 -5.75
C GLU A 156 4.79 28.83 -7.05
N VAL A 157 5.04 27.77 -7.82
CA VAL A 157 5.31 27.93 -9.24
C VAL A 157 3.95 28.29 -9.81
N ASP A 158 3.71 29.60 -9.86
CA ASP A 158 2.61 30.23 -10.55
C ASP A 158 2.70 29.76 -12.01
N ASP A 159 1.96 28.70 -12.36
CA ASP A 159 1.74 28.30 -13.75
C ASP A 159 0.79 29.32 -14.39
N LYS A 160 1.33 30.51 -14.62
CA LYS A 160 0.83 31.53 -15.53
C LYS A 160 1.94 31.90 -16.50
N ILE A 161 2.06 31.13 -17.58
CA ILE A 161 2.52 31.63 -18.87
C ILE A 161 1.60 31.05 -19.95
#